data_AF-A0A7G2M7Q6-F1
#
_entry.id   AF-A0A7G2M7Q6-F1
#
_cell.length_a   1.000
_cell.length_b   1.000
_cell.length_c   1.000
_cell.angle_alpha   90.00
_cell.angle_beta   90.00
_cell.angle_gamma   90.00
#
_symmetry.space_group_name_H-M   'P 1'
#
loop_
_entity.id
_entity.type
_entity.pdbx_description
1 polymer ?
#
loop_
_entity_poly.entity_id
_entity_poly.type
_entity_poly.pdbx_seq_one_letter_code
_entity_poly.pdbx_strand_id
1 'polypeptide(L)'
;MDCHIEKLVKEGKLQEAILELEKKTADQPDEMDLLELGELYYREGKNTDALNKFNAVLRLNPENSKAQTYISMINKVLDFFCKDLLNP
;
A
#
# COMPACT_ATOMS: atom_id res chain seq x y z
N MET A 1 -6.37 12.58 9.76
CA MET A 1 -6.64 11.14 9.84
C MET A 1 -8.11 10.98 10.14
N ASP A 2 -8.85 10.33 9.23
CA ASP A 2 -10.27 10.08 9.40
C ASP A 2 -10.46 8.96 10.43
N CYS A 3 -11.05 9.31 11.57
CA CYS A 3 -11.34 8.39 12.68
C CYS A 3 -12.16 7.15 12.22
N HIS A 4 -12.86 7.26 11.09
CA HIS A 4 -13.64 6.16 10.53
C HIS A 4 -12.78 5.05 9.91
N ILE A 5 -11.77 5.40 9.11
CA ILE A 5 -10.88 4.44 8.43
C ILE A 5 -10.09 3.63 9.47
N GLU A 6 -9.51 4.31 10.47
CA GLU A 6 -8.81 3.64 11.57
C GLU A 6 -9.70 2.64 12.32
N LYS A 7 -10.99 2.96 12.47
CA LYS A 7 -11.96 2.06 13.10
C LYS A 7 -12.22 0.83 12.23
N LEU A 8 -12.41 0.99 10.92
CA LEU A 8 -12.61 -0.12 9.99
C LEU A 8 -11.40 -1.07 9.98
N VAL A 9 -10.18 -0.51 10.01
CA VAL A 9 -8.94 -1.30 10.12
C VAL A 9 -8.90 -2.10 11.42
N LYS A 10 -9.30 -1.49 12.55
CA LYS A 10 -9.39 -2.18 13.86
C LYS A 10 -10.46 -3.26 13.90
N GLU A 11 -11.56 -3.09 13.17
CA GLU A 11 -12.65 -4.06 13.04
C GLU A 11 -12.32 -5.19 12.04
N GLY A 12 -11.15 -5.18 11.41
CA GLY A 12 -10.73 -6.17 10.41
C GLY A 12 -11.38 -5.98 9.04
N LYS A 13 -12.12 -4.88 8.85
CA LYS A 13 -12.83 -4.53 7.62
C LYS A 13 -11.91 -3.83 6.62
N LEU A 14 -10.83 -4.51 6.25
CA LEU A 14 -9.77 -3.95 5.40
C LEU A 14 -10.29 -3.48 4.04
N GLN A 15 -11.24 -4.21 3.43
CA GLN A 15 -11.79 -3.83 2.12
C GLN A 15 -12.63 -2.55 2.17
N GLU A 16 -13.42 -2.35 3.23
CA GLU A 16 -14.20 -1.12 3.42
C GLU A 16 -13.25 0.07 3.63
N ALA A 17 -12.21 -0.11 4.47
CA ALA A 17 -11.19 0.91 4.71
C ALA A 17 -10.43 1.31 3.44
N ILE A 18 -10.06 0.33 2.61
CA ILE A 18 -9.41 0.55 1.32
C ILE A 18 -10.31 1.37 0.40
N LEU A 19 -11.60 1.00 0.29
CA LEU A 19 -12.54 1.67 -0.61
C LEU A 19 -12.78 3.14 -0.22
N GLU A 20 -12.82 3.43 1.08
CA GLU A 20 -12.92 4.81 1.57
C GLU A 20 -11.64 5.61 1.30
N LEU A 21 -10.46 5.03 1.56
CA LEU A 21 -9.17 5.66 1.26
C LEU A 21 -8.97 5.89 -0.24
N GLU A 22 -9.42 4.98 -1.10
CA GLU A 22 -9.37 5.15 -2.55
C GLU A 22 -10.18 6.35 -3.02
N LYS A 23 -11.41 6.52 -2.50
CA LYS A 23 -12.23 7.69 -2.80
C LYS A 23 -11.55 8.97 -2.33
N LYS A 24 -11.04 8.96 -1.09
CA LYS A 24 -10.35 10.11 -0.50
C LYS A 24 -9.12 10.53 -1.31
N THR A 25 -8.28 9.56 -1.67
CA THR A 25 -7.06 9.80 -2.46
C THR A 25 -7.34 10.17 -3.92
N ALA A 26 -8.52 9.87 -4.45
CA ALA A 26 -8.93 10.29 -5.79
C ALA A 26 -9.26 11.78 -5.87
N ASP A 27 -9.85 12.35 -4.81
CA ASP A 27 -10.14 13.78 -4.73
C ASP A 27 -8.91 14.60 -4.35
N GLN A 28 -8.22 14.22 -3.27
CA GLN A 28 -7.01 14.88 -2.79
C GLN A 28 -5.97 13.85 -2.33
N PRO A 29 -5.00 13.49 -3.19
CA PRO A 29 -3.96 12.56 -2.81
C PRO A 29 -2.97 13.22 -1.85
N ASP A 30 -3.08 12.90 -0.57
CA ASP A 30 -2.09 13.24 0.45
C ASP A 30 -1.02 12.14 0.58
N GLU A 31 0.20 12.52 0.94
CA GLU A 31 1.32 11.58 1.15
C GLU A 31 0.96 10.49 2.18
N MET A 32 0.33 10.88 3.27
CA MET A 32 -0.01 10.00 4.38
C MET A 32 -1.16 9.06 4.02
N ASP A 33 -2.19 9.58 3.34
CA ASP A 33 -3.33 8.75 2.89
C ASP A 33 -2.87 7.72 1.84
N LEU A 34 -1.97 8.09 0.92
CA LEU A 34 -1.37 7.15 -0.04
C LEU A 34 -0.50 6.10 0.62
N LEU A 35 0.26 6.48 1.65
CA LEU A 35 1.07 5.55 2.42
C LEU A 35 0.19 4.54 3.15
N GLU A 36 -0.84 5.01 3.84
CA GLU A 36 -1.80 4.17 4.57
C GLU A 36 -2.55 3.21 3.64
N LEU A 37 -3.01 3.70 2.48
CA LEU A 37 -3.64 2.88 1.46
C LEU A 37 -2.69 1.79 0.92
N GLY A 38 -1.42 2.13 0.70
CA GLY A 38 -0.39 1.15 0.33
C GLY A 38 -0.17 0.07 1.40
N GLU A 39 -0.16 0.46 2.68
CA GLU A 39 -0.05 -0.48 3.81
C GLU A 39 -1.25 -1.44 3.88
N LEU A 40 -2.46 -0.94 3.65
CA LEU A 40 -3.65 -1.78 3.63
C LEU A 40 -3.65 -2.78 2.48
N TYR A 41 -3.26 -2.37 1.27
CA TYR A 41 -3.10 -3.30 0.15
C TYR A 41 -2.04 -4.36 0.41
N TYR A 42 -0.92 -3.97 1.02
CA TYR A 42 0.14 -4.91 1.40
C TYR A 42 -0.38 -5.95 2.41
N ARG A 43 -1.17 -5.53 3.40
CA ARG A 43 -1.82 -6.43 4.37
C ARG A 43 -2.86 -7.34 3.73
N GLU A 44 -3.57 -6.88 2.70
CA GLU A 44 -4.51 -7.70 1.92
C GLU A 44 -3.79 -8.69 0.97
N GLY A 45 -2.46 -8.61 0.84
CA GLY A 45 -1.66 -9.42 -0.08
C GLY A 45 -1.66 -8.90 -1.52
N LYS A 46 -2.27 -7.75 -1.79
CA LYS A 46 -2.28 -7.07 -3.09
C LYS A 46 -0.98 -6.29 -3.31
N ASN A 47 0.11 -7.04 -3.43
CA ASN A 47 1.46 -6.50 -3.53
C ASN A 47 1.65 -5.53 -4.70
N THR A 48 1.03 -5.78 -5.85
CA THR A 48 1.09 -4.90 -7.03
C THR A 48 0.41 -3.56 -6.79
N ASP A 49 -0.78 -3.56 -6.18
CA ASP A 49 -1.51 -2.34 -5.85
C ASP A 49 -0.80 -1.54 -4.77
N ALA A 50 -0.28 -2.23 -3.74
CA ALA A 50 0.56 -1.63 -2.71
C ALA A 50 1.78 -0.92 -3.32
N LEU A 51 2.49 -1.59 -4.24
CA LEU A 51 3.64 -1.03 -4.94
C LEU A 51 3.28 0.25 -5.71
N ASN A 52 2.14 0.27 -6.38
CA ASN A 52 1.65 1.45 -7.10
C ASN A 52 1.41 2.64 -6.16
N LYS A 53 0.83 2.40 -4.98
CA LYS A 53 0.59 3.45 -3.98
C LYS A 53 1.88 3.95 -3.34
N PHE A 54 2.80 3.05 -2.95
CA PHE A 54 4.11 3.47 -2.42
C PHE A 54 4.95 4.24 -3.44
N ASN A 55 4.89 3.88 -4.73
CA ASN A 55 5.51 4.69 -5.79
C ASN A 55 4.86 6.07 -5.92
N ALA A 56 3.55 6.20 -5.69
CA ALA A 56 2.89 7.50 -5.64
C ALA A 56 3.38 8.35 -4.45
N VAL A 57 3.56 7.73 -3.27
CA VAL A 57 4.18 8.39 -2.11
C VAL A 57 5.56 8.92 -2.47
N LEU A 58 6.42 8.10 -3.11
CA LEU A 58 7.76 8.54 -3.53
C LEU A 58 7.77 9.62 -4.61
N ARG A 59 6.69 9.75 -5.40
CA ARG A 59 6.54 10.87 -6.34
C ARG A 59 6.23 12.18 -5.63
N LEU A 60 5.51 12.14 -4.50
CA LEU A 60 5.23 13.31 -3.67
C LEU A 60 6.43 13.65 -2.77
N ASN A 61 6.99 12.62 -2.13
CA ASN A 61 8.13 12.72 -1.23
C ASN A 61 9.13 11.60 -1.51
N PRO A 62 10.16 11.88 -2.34
CA PRO A 62 11.19 10.90 -2.69
C PRO A 62 11.98 10.36 -1.49
N GLU A 63 12.04 11.11 -0.38
CA GLU A 63 12.80 10.76 0.82
C GLU A 63 11.99 9.94 1.83
N ASN A 64 10.72 9.59 1.52
CA ASN A 64 9.89 8.80 2.41
C ASN A 64 10.45 7.39 2.60
N SER A 65 11.16 7.18 3.72
CA SER A 65 11.85 5.92 4.01
C SER A 65 10.90 4.75 4.23
N LYS A 66 9.66 5.01 4.67
CA LYS A 66 8.65 3.95 4.86
C LYS A 66 8.23 3.37 3.51
N ALA A 67 7.89 4.22 2.54
CA ALA A 67 7.52 3.79 1.20
C ALA A 67 8.66 3.02 0.52
N GLN A 68 9.90 3.49 0.63
CA GLN A 68 11.08 2.77 0.10
C GLN A 68 11.24 1.37 0.76
N THR A 69 11.03 1.29 2.07
CA THR A 69 11.11 0.03 2.82
C THR A 69 10.06 -0.98 2.33
N TYR A 70 8.80 -0.55 2.21
CA TYR A 70 7.73 -1.42 1.72
C TYR A 70 7.95 -1.88 0.28
N ILE A 71 8.40 -0.98 -0.62
CA ILE A 71 8.76 -1.35 -2.00
C ILE A 71 9.86 -2.43 -2.00
N SER A 72 10.89 -2.27 -1.17
CA SER A 72 11.96 -3.27 -1.05
C SER A 72 11.43 -4.62 -0.57
N MET A 73 10.55 -4.64 0.44
CA MET A 73 9.91 -5.85 0.93
C MET A 73 9.07 -6.53 -0.15
N ILE A 74 8.20 -5.76 -0.83
CA ILE A 74 7.35 -6.26 -1.90
C ILE A 74 8.18 -6.83 -3.05
N ASN A 75 9.22 -6.13 -3.49
CA ASN A 75 10.09 -6.59 -4.58
C ASN A 75 10.81 -7.88 -4.20
N LYS A 76 11.24 -8.06 -2.94
CA LYS A 76 11.82 -9.33 -2.47
C LYS A 76 10.82 -10.47 -2.50
N VAL A 77 9.58 -10.21 -2.10
CA VAL A 77 8.49 -11.19 -2.13
C VAL A 77 8.21 -11.59 -3.58
N LEU A 78 8.09 -10.62 -4.50
CA LEU A 78 7.86 -10.89 -5.92
C LEU A 78 9.05 -11.62 -6.57
N ASP A 79 10.29 -11.22 -6.28
CA ASP A 79 11.51 -11.89 -6.78
C ASP A 79 11.59 -13.34 -6.31
N PHE A 80 11.20 -13.62 -5.06
CA PHE A 80 11.12 -14.99 -4.53
C PHE A 80 10.09 -15.83 -5.31
N PHE A 81 8.87 -15.32 -5.49
CA PHE A 81 7.83 -16.04 -6.23
C PHE A 81 8.14 -16.20 -7.74
N CYS A 82 8.81 -15.23 -8.36
CA CYS A 82 9.24 -15.34 -9.75
C CYS A 82 10.41 -16.30 -9.97
N LYS A 83 11.24 -16.56 -8.95
CA LYS A 83 12.30 -17.57 -9.02
C LYS A 83 11.74 -19.00 -8.94
N ASP A 84 10.67 -19.24 -8.20
CA ASP A 84 9.99 -20.55 -8.16
C ASP A 84 9.35 -20.94 -9.51
N LEU A 85 9.05 -19.98 -10.39
CA LEU A 85 8.61 -20.24 -11.78
C LEU A 85 9.76 -20.66 -12.72
N LEU A 86 11.02 -20.56 -12.28
CA LEU A 86 12.23 -20.92 -13.03
C LEU A 86 12.94 -22.14 -12.44
N ASN A 87 12.21 -23.03 -11.79
CA ASN A 87 12.69 -24.39 -11.48
C ASN A 87 12.12 -25.39 -12.51
N PRO A 88 12.79 -25.61 -13.65
CA PRO A 88 12.46 -26.71 -14.57
C PRO A 88 12.73 -28.09 -13.95
#